data_AF-A0A0R3SZT7-F1
#
_entry.id   AF-A0A0R3SZT7-F1
#
_cell.length_a   1.000
_cell.length_b   1.000
_cell.length_c   1.000
_cell.angle_alpha   90.00
_cell.angle_beta   90.00
_cell.angle_gamma   90.00
#
_symmetry.space_group_name_H-M   'P 1'
#
loop_
_entity.id
_entity.type
_entity.pdbx_description
1 polymer ?
#
loop_
_entity_poly.entity_id
_entity_poly.type
_entity_poly.pdbx_seq_one_letter_code
_entity_poly.pdbx_strand_id
1 'polypeptide(L)'
;MVLEYAEQDLKSHLKMRRESEALSDHFVAFIWSEMLACVKVIHDRRIIHLDLKPENFVIVNGMLKLIDLGISQRLPVDCTHMDLQKPMGSLIYMSPEQLISVLKGQAPEVVPGQESKMRLKTDVWALGAILFEIVHGTSLFGRINQTAIIAAIISPTTINFPPVENPMLDMSLKRSIVREVDKRATVDELICICSRPP
;
A
#
# COMPACT_ATOMS: atom_id res chain seq x y z
N MET A 1 -1.97 -10.24 25.55
CA MET A 1 -1.01 -10.37 24.43
C MET A 1 0.26 -9.68 24.84
N VAL A 2 1.43 -10.31 24.70
CA VAL A 2 2.74 -9.67 24.95
C VAL A 2 3.38 -9.50 23.58
N LEU A 3 3.76 -8.27 23.23
CA LEU A 3 4.37 -7.91 21.94
C LEU A 3 5.69 -7.19 22.19
N GLU A 4 6.56 -7.21 21.17
CA GLU A 4 7.80 -6.44 21.16
C GLU A 4 7.50 -4.94 21.17
N TYR A 5 8.32 -4.16 21.87
CA TYR A 5 8.18 -2.70 21.93
C TYR A 5 8.66 -2.08 20.61
N ALA A 6 7.80 -1.28 19.98
CA ALA A 6 8.17 -0.49 18.81
C ALA A 6 8.63 0.91 19.22
N GLU A 7 9.72 1.38 18.63
CA GLU A 7 10.27 2.71 18.92
C GLU A 7 9.38 3.82 18.37
N GLN A 8 8.93 3.65 17.11
CA GLN A 8 8.06 4.57 16.39
C GLN A 8 7.44 3.89 15.16
N ASP A 9 6.32 4.43 14.69
CA ASP A 9 5.73 4.06 13.40
C ASP A 9 6.40 4.81 12.23
N LEU A 10 6.26 4.28 11.02
CA LEU A 10 6.90 4.82 9.82
C LEU A 10 6.39 6.22 9.49
N LYS A 11 5.13 6.56 9.77
CA LYS A 11 4.60 7.92 9.54
C LYS A 11 5.34 8.93 10.39
N SER A 12 5.45 8.65 11.69
CA SER A 12 6.14 9.49 12.66
C SER A 12 7.62 9.62 12.30
N HIS A 13 8.26 8.51 11.91
CA HIS A 13 9.66 8.49 11.48
C HIS A 13 9.92 9.36 10.24
N LEU A 14 9.10 9.21 9.19
CA LEU A 14 9.20 9.99 7.96
C LEU A 14 8.98 11.47 8.22
N LYS A 15 8.01 11.82 9.08
CA LYS A 15 7.74 13.21 9.45
C LYS A 15 8.93 13.85 10.16
N MET A 16 9.45 13.21 11.20
CA MET A 16 10.60 13.71 11.97
C MET A 16 11.81 13.90 11.06
N ARG A 17 12.06 12.94 10.16
CA ARG A 17 13.23 13.01 9.29
C ARG A 17 13.12 14.13 8.26
N ARG A 18 11.93 14.35 7.69
CA ARG A 18 11.66 15.49 6.79
C ARG A 18 11.84 16.86 7.44
N GLU A 19 11.58 16.96 8.74
CA GLU A 19 11.79 18.21 9.50
C GLU A 19 13.29 18.49 9.72
N SER A 20 14.13 17.45 9.72
CA SER A 20 15.58 17.56 9.91
C SER A 20 16.37 17.64 8.61
N GLU A 21 16.00 16.84 7.60
CA GLU A 21 16.72 16.70 6.33
C GLU A 21 15.80 16.21 5.19
N ALA A 22 16.22 16.43 3.94
CA ALA A 22 15.55 15.83 2.80
C ALA A 22 15.76 14.30 2.81
N LEU A 23 14.73 13.54 2.44
CA LEU A 23 14.85 12.09 2.31
C LEU A 23 15.67 11.77 1.06
N SER A 24 16.81 11.09 1.23
CA SER A 24 17.61 10.65 0.09
C SER A 24 16.96 9.47 -0.63
N ASP A 25 17.17 9.38 -1.95
CA ASP A 25 16.68 8.25 -2.75
C ASP A 25 17.15 6.89 -2.23
N HIS A 26 18.37 6.83 -1.68
CA HIS A 26 18.89 5.61 -1.06
C HIS A 26 18.07 5.20 0.16
N PHE A 27 17.68 6.16 1.01
CA PHE A 27 16.83 5.87 2.16
C PHE A 27 15.42 5.43 1.73
N VAL A 28 14.85 6.10 0.72
CA VAL A 28 13.52 5.73 0.18
C VAL A 28 13.56 4.32 -0.42
N ALA A 29 14.60 3.99 -1.20
CA ALA A 29 14.79 2.67 -1.77
C ALA A 29 14.97 1.57 -0.70
N PHE A 30 15.69 1.89 0.39
CA PHE A 30 15.83 0.98 1.53
C PHE A 30 14.48 0.71 2.19
N ILE A 31 13.75 1.76 2.59
CA ILE A 31 12.43 1.62 3.23
C ILE A 31 11.45 0.88 2.31
N TRP A 32 11.46 1.20 1.02
CA TRP A 32 10.63 0.52 0.03
C TRP A 32 10.91 -0.98 -0.03
N SER A 33 12.18 -1.37 -0.04
CA SER A 33 12.60 -2.78 -0.05
C SER A 33 12.16 -3.51 1.23
N GLU A 34 12.31 -2.88 2.39
CA GLU A 34 11.88 -3.44 3.68
C GLU A 34 10.35 -3.61 3.75
N MET A 35 9.58 -2.63 3.24
CA MET A 35 8.12 -2.75 3.14
C MET A 35 7.69 -3.91 2.25
N LEU A 36 8.33 -4.06 1.09
CA LEU A 36 8.07 -5.18 0.18
C LEU A 36 8.39 -6.53 0.85
N ALA A 37 9.51 -6.63 1.57
CA ALA A 37 9.88 -7.84 2.30
C ALA A 37 8.84 -8.19 3.37
N CYS A 38 8.36 -7.21 4.14
CA CYS A 38 7.31 -7.41 5.14
C CYS A 38 6.01 -7.95 4.51
N VAL A 39 5.54 -7.32 3.44
CA VAL A 39 4.29 -7.72 2.77
C VAL A 39 4.44 -9.06 2.06
N LYS A 40 5.62 -9.36 1.51
CA LYS A 40 5.91 -10.67 0.91
C LYS A 40 5.66 -11.81 1.89
N VAL A 41 6.08 -11.68 3.15
CA VAL A 41 5.92 -12.72 4.18
C VAL A 41 4.44 -13.10 4.37
N ILE A 42 3.53 -12.13 4.37
CA ILE A 42 2.09 -12.40 4.51
C ILE A 42 1.48 -12.90 3.19
N HIS A 43 1.93 -12.37 2.04
CA HIS A 43 1.45 -12.79 0.72
C HIS A 43 1.85 -14.24 0.39
N ASP A 44 3.05 -14.67 0.75
CA ASP A 44 3.51 -16.06 0.60
C ASP A 44 2.62 -17.04 1.42
N ARG A 45 1.99 -16.55 2.49
CA ARG A 45 1.02 -17.29 3.32
C ARG A 45 -0.42 -17.12 2.87
N ARG A 46 -0.65 -16.45 1.73
CA ARG A 46 -1.96 -16.08 1.18
C ARG A 46 -2.82 -15.26 2.16
N ILE A 47 -2.18 -14.35 2.89
CA ILE A 47 -2.83 -13.38 3.76
C ILE A 47 -2.77 -12.01 3.08
N ILE A 48 -3.91 -11.34 2.99
CA ILE A 48 -4.03 -9.96 2.51
C ILE A 48 -4.24 -9.06 3.72
N HIS A 49 -3.56 -7.90 3.77
CA HIS A 49 -3.65 -6.99 4.89
C HIS A 49 -4.88 -6.08 4.85
N LEU A 50 -5.23 -5.51 3.69
CA LEU A 50 -6.39 -4.62 3.45
C LEU A 50 -6.41 -3.26 4.18
N ASP A 51 -5.40 -2.95 4.98
CA ASP A 51 -5.25 -1.66 5.68
C ASP A 51 -3.78 -1.19 5.70
N LEU A 52 -3.01 -1.46 4.64
CA LEU A 52 -1.65 -0.94 4.60
C LEU A 52 -1.69 0.60 4.57
N LYS A 53 -0.96 1.18 5.51
CA LYS A 53 -0.73 2.61 5.71
C LYS A 53 0.59 2.78 6.47
N PRO A 54 1.24 3.95 6.45
CA PRO A 54 2.53 4.13 7.11
C PRO A 54 2.48 3.80 8.61
N GLU A 55 1.37 4.05 9.30
CA GLU A 55 1.20 3.74 10.72
C GLU A 55 1.26 2.23 11.05
N ASN A 56 1.01 1.36 10.06
CA ASN A 56 1.05 -0.09 10.24
C ASN A 56 2.44 -0.68 9.99
N PHE A 57 3.42 0.14 9.62
CA PHE A 57 4.83 -0.23 9.60
C PHE A 57 5.52 0.43 10.80
N VAL A 58 6.18 -0.37 11.63
CA VAL A 58 6.88 0.10 12.82
C VAL A 58 8.36 -0.24 12.79
N ILE A 59 9.17 0.62 13.40
CA ILE A 59 10.61 0.41 13.52
C ILE A 59 10.90 -0.23 14.87
N VAL A 60 11.60 -1.37 14.83
CA VAL A 60 11.99 -2.13 16.00
C VAL A 60 13.44 -2.54 15.86
N ASN A 61 14.32 -2.00 16.70
CA ASN A 61 15.76 -2.21 16.64
C ASN A 61 16.33 -1.89 15.24
N GLY A 62 15.87 -0.81 14.62
CA GLY A 62 16.27 -0.38 13.28
C GLY A 62 15.70 -1.18 12.11
N MET A 63 14.87 -2.21 12.36
CA MET A 63 14.21 -2.99 11.31
C MET A 63 12.75 -2.60 11.16
N LEU A 64 12.24 -2.59 9.93
CA LEU A 64 10.84 -2.36 9.67
C LEU A 64 10.03 -3.64 9.93
N LYS A 65 8.91 -3.52 10.62
CA LYS A 65 7.98 -4.62 10.88
C LYS A 65 6.56 -4.20 10.56
N LEU A 66 5.80 -5.12 9.99
CA LEU A 66 4.38 -4.94 9.70
C LEU A 66 3.55 -5.40 10.92
N ILE A 67 2.65 -4.54 11.36
CA ILE A 67 1.73 -4.78 12.49
C ILE A 67 0.27 -4.71 12.03
N ASP A 68 -0.64 -4.95 12.97
CA ASP A 68 -2.10 -4.80 12.81
C ASP A 68 -2.73 -5.64 11.69
N LEU A 69 -2.74 -6.96 11.89
CA LEU A 69 -3.48 -7.89 11.05
C LEU A 69 -4.99 -7.94 11.40
N GLY A 70 -5.53 -6.94 12.10
CA GLY A 70 -6.88 -6.98 12.69
C GLY A 70 -8.02 -7.16 11.68
N ILE A 71 -7.85 -6.66 10.45
CA ILE A 71 -8.76 -6.88 9.33
C ILE A 71 -8.18 -7.73 8.21
N SER A 72 -7.00 -8.33 8.45
CA SER A 72 -6.36 -9.18 7.45
C SER A 72 -7.20 -10.42 7.20
N GLN A 73 -7.15 -10.90 5.95
CA GLN A 73 -7.94 -12.06 5.56
C GLN A 73 -7.06 -13.11 4.89
N ARG A 74 -7.28 -14.38 5.26
CA ARG A 74 -6.60 -15.53 4.67
C ARG A 74 -7.43 -16.08 3.53
N LEU A 75 -6.86 -16.16 2.33
CA LEU A 75 -7.55 -16.64 1.15
C LEU A 75 -7.72 -18.18 1.13
N PRO A 76 -8.84 -18.69 0.57
CA PRO A 76 -10.00 -17.96 0.08
C PRO A 76 -10.92 -17.51 1.23
N VAL A 77 -11.52 -16.32 1.12
CA VAL A 77 -12.39 -15.74 2.16
C VAL A 77 -13.80 -15.60 1.61
N ASP A 78 -14.77 -16.18 2.29
CA ASP A 78 -16.19 -15.83 2.19
C ASP A 78 -16.39 -14.49 2.93
N CYS A 79 -16.18 -13.37 2.24
CA CYS A 79 -16.17 -12.06 2.88
C CYS A 79 -17.57 -11.66 3.36
N THR A 80 -17.75 -11.44 4.66
CA THR A 80 -18.89 -10.71 5.21
C THR A 80 -18.35 -9.40 5.81
N HIS A 81 -18.76 -8.27 5.23
CA HIS A 81 -18.59 -6.90 5.72
C HIS A 81 -17.16 -6.32 5.73
N MET A 82 -16.92 -5.40 4.79
CA MET A 82 -15.86 -4.40 4.87
C MET A 82 -16.54 -3.08 5.25
N ASP A 83 -16.24 -2.55 6.44
CA ASP A 83 -16.98 -1.41 7.02
C ASP A 83 -16.63 -0.09 6.31
N LEU A 84 -17.68 0.69 5.98
CA LEU A 84 -17.61 2.02 5.38
C LEU A 84 -17.10 3.09 6.38
N GLN A 85 -17.05 2.78 7.68
CA GLN A 85 -16.59 3.72 8.71
C GLN A 85 -15.06 3.86 8.84
N LYS A 86 -14.30 3.62 7.76
CA LYS A 86 -12.85 3.89 7.81
C LYS A 86 -12.59 5.41 7.84
N PRO A 87 -11.71 5.90 8.73
CA PRO A 87 -11.34 7.31 8.76
C PRO A 87 -10.74 7.74 7.42
N MET A 88 -10.91 9.02 7.08
CA MET A 88 -10.45 9.62 5.82
C MET A 88 -8.97 9.35 5.51
N GLY A 89 -8.13 9.27 6.55
CA GLY A 89 -6.70 8.96 6.44
C GLY A 89 -6.40 7.55 5.90
N SER A 90 -7.34 6.61 5.97
CA SER A 90 -7.20 5.26 5.43
C SER A 90 -7.72 5.12 3.99
N LEU A 91 -8.63 6.00 3.56
CA LEU A 91 -9.25 5.93 2.23
C LEU A 91 -8.25 6.17 1.10
N ILE A 92 -7.25 7.03 1.31
CA ILE A 92 -6.24 7.38 0.30
C ILE A 92 -5.34 6.20 -0.09
N TYR A 93 -5.27 5.15 0.75
CA TYR A 93 -4.50 3.94 0.49
C TYR A 93 -5.36 2.79 -0.06
N MET A 94 -6.70 2.94 -0.10
CA MET A 94 -7.58 1.90 -0.63
C MET A 94 -7.50 1.79 -2.14
N SER A 95 -7.53 0.56 -2.63
CA SER A 95 -7.58 0.29 -4.06
C SER A 95 -8.98 0.52 -4.66
N PRO A 96 -9.09 0.70 -5.99
CA PRO A 96 -10.39 0.83 -6.65
C PRO A 96 -11.32 -0.34 -6.37
N GLU A 97 -10.83 -1.58 -6.41
CA GLU A 97 -11.64 -2.76 -6.17
C GLU A 97 -12.13 -2.88 -4.72
N GLN A 98 -11.35 -2.41 -3.73
CA GLN A 98 -11.81 -2.31 -2.34
C GLN A 98 -12.95 -1.30 -2.21
N LEU A 99 -12.77 -0.10 -2.75
CA LEU A 99 -13.80 0.94 -2.67
C LEU A 99 -15.08 0.52 -3.39
N ILE A 100 -14.98 -0.11 -4.57
CA ILE A 100 -16.16 -0.59 -5.29
C ILE A 100 -16.92 -1.65 -4.47
N SER A 101 -16.21 -2.60 -3.85
CA SER A 101 -16.85 -3.61 -2.98
C SER A 101 -17.55 -2.96 -1.78
N VAL A 102 -16.87 -2.02 -1.12
CA VAL A 102 -17.39 -1.27 0.02
C VAL A 102 -18.63 -0.44 -0.36
N LEU A 103 -18.60 0.28 -1.49
CA LEU A 103 -19.71 1.10 -1.98
C LEU A 103 -20.94 0.29 -2.42
N LYS A 104 -20.71 -0.91 -3.00
CA LYS A 104 -21.79 -1.80 -3.40
C LYS A 104 -22.46 -2.49 -2.20
N GLY A 105 -21.88 -2.40 -1.00
CA GLY A 105 -22.35 -3.12 0.19
C GLY A 105 -22.36 -4.64 0.00
N GLN A 106 -21.61 -5.14 -0.99
CA GLN A 106 -21.57 -6.53 -1.38
C GLN A 106 -20.17 -7.06 -1.09
N ALA A 107 -20.14 -8.30 -0.58
CA ALA A 107 -18.93 -9.11 -0.64
C ALA A 107 -18.43 -9.07 -2.09
N PRO A 108 -17.12 -8.88 -2.34
CA PRO A 108 -16.60 -8.97 -3.70
C PRO A 108 -17.08 -10.32 -4.29
N GLU A 109 -17.73 -10.31 -5.44
CA GLU A 109 -18.18 -11.56 -6.08
C GLU A 109 -16.97 -12.47 -6.21
N VAL A 110 -17.00 -13.62 -5.51
CA VAL A 110 -15.87 -14.53 -5.45
C VAL A 110 -15.99 -15.56 -6.57
N VAL A 111 -15.35 -15.32 -7.71
CA VAL A 111 -15.13 -16.27 -8.80
C VAL A 111 -13.97 -17.22 -8.44
N PRO A 112 -14.21 -18.54 -8.31
CA PRO A 112 -13.18 -19.48 -7.85
C PRO A 112 -11.94 -19.56 -8.78
N GLY A 113 -10.73 -19.51 -8.20
CA GLY A 113 -9.49 -20.00 -8.82
C GLY A 113 -8.43 -18.96 -9.24
N GLN A 114 -8.82 -17.77 -9.72
CA GLN A 114 -7.89 -16.70 -10.14
C GLN A 114 -7.79 -15.55 -9.13
N GLU A 115 -8.81 -15.39 -8.29
CA GLU A 115 -8.98 -14.19 -7.46
C GLU A 115 -8.05 -14.10 -6.28
N SER A 116 -7.52 -15.22 -5.79
CA SER A 116 -6.58 -15.19 -4.66
C SER A 116 -5.32 -14.38 -5.01
N LYS A 117 -4.81 -14.51 -6.24
CA LYS A 117 -3.65 -13.71 -6.67
C LYS A 117 -4.03 -12.25 -6.93
N MET A 118 -5.22 -12.01 -7.48
CA MET A 118 -5.70 -10.67 -7.80
C MET A 118 -5.97 -9.86 -6.52
N ARG A 119 -6.50 -10.49 -5.47
CA ARG A 119 -6.78 -9.84 -4.19
C ARG A 119 -5.51 -9.49 -3.39
N LEU A 120 -4.40 -10.21 -3.56
CA LEU A 120 -3.12 -9.82 -2.98
C LEU A 120 -2.60 -8.49 -3.57
N LYS A 121 -2.91 -8.22 -4.84
CA LYS A 121 -2.54 -6.96 -5.51
C LYS A 121 -3.29 -5.74 -4.96
N THR A 122 -4.32 -5.93 -4.14
CA THR A 122 -4.94 -4.85 -3.37
C THR A 122 -3.94 -4.16 -2.45
N ASP A 123 -3.14 -4.94 -1.71
CA ASP A 123 -2.08 -4.41 -0.85
C ASP A 123 -0.98 -3.69 -1.68
N VAL A 124 -0.76 -4.12 -2.92
CA VAL A 124 0.21 -3.48 -3.83
C VAL A 124 -0.20 -2.04 -4.19
N TRP A 125 -1.50 -1.77 -4.35
CA TRP A 125 -1.97 -0.39 -4.54
C TRP A 125 -1.65 0.47 -3.32
N ALA A 126 -1.95 -0.03 -2.13
CA ALA A 126 -1.68 0.67 -0.88
C ALA A 126 -0.17 0.95 -0.69
N LEU A 127 0.69 -0.04 -0.99
CA LEU A 127 2.14 0.14 -1.03
C LEU A 127 2.55 1.25 -2.00
N GLY A 128 1.99 1.29 -3.20
CA GLY A 128 2.25 2.35 -4.18
C GLY A 128 1.83 3.74 -3.68
N ALA A 129 0.70 3.83 -2.97
CA ALA A 129 0.21 5.08 -2.42
C ALA A 129 1.12 5.61 -1.30
N ILE A 130 1.65 4.70 -0.46
CA ILE A 130 2.66 5.03 0.54
C ILE A 130 3.97 5.47 -0.13
N LEU A 131 4.44 4.75 -1.16
CA LEU A 131 5.65 5.14 -1.89
C LEU A 131 5.51 6.52 -2.54
N PHE A 132 4.33 6.82 -3.13
CA PHE A 132 4.04 8.14 -3.67
C PHE A 132 4.22 9.22 -2.59
N GLU A 133 3.66 9.00 -1.41
CA GLU A 133 3.76 9.95 -0.28
C GLU A 133 5.19 10.12 0.22
N ILE A 134 5.98 9.04 0.26
CA ILE A 134 7.39 9.09 0.64
C ILE A 134 8.22 9.84 -0.39
N VAL A 135 7.96 9.67 -1.68
CA VAL A 135 8.73 10.36 -2.74
C VAL A 135 8.34 11.84 -2.83
N HIS A 136 7.04 12.16 -2.83
CA HIS A 136 6.56 13.51 -3.12
C HIS A 136 6.26 14.35 -1.88
N GLY A 137 6.25 13.75 -0.69
CA GLY A 137 5.89 14.44 0.56
C GLY A 137 4.43 14.84 0.68
N THR A 138 3.59 14.40 -0.26
CA THR A 138 2.15 14.66 -0.30
C THR A 138 1.39 13.41 -0.69
N SER A 139 0.15 13.27 -0.22
CA SER A 139 -0.72 12.15 -0.58
C SER A 139 -1.04 12.14 -2.08
N LEU A 140 -1.22 10.95 -2.65
CA LEU A 140 -1.55 10.69 -4.05
C LEU A 140 -2.72 11.53 -4.58
N PHE A 141 -3.72 11.81 -3.73
CA PHE A 141 -4.91 12.61 -4.09
C PHE A 141 -4.99 13.94 -3.33
N GLY A 142 -3.91 14.35 -2.67
CA GLY A 142 -3.85 15.58 -1.89
C GLY A 142 -4.86 15.65 -0.74
N ARG A 143 -5.21 16.88 -0.32
CA ARG A 143 -6.22 17.13 0.73
C ARG A 143 -7.55 17.55 0.09
N ILE A 144 -8.20 16.63 -0.60
CA ILE A 144 -9.57 16.81 -1.12
C ILE A 144 -10.57 16.06 -0.23
N ASN A 145 -11.86 16.40 -0.28
CA ASN A 145 -12.88 15.72 0.53
C ASN A 145 -13.03 14.23 0.17
N GLN A 146 -13.65 13.44 1.06
CA GLN A 146 -13.77 11.98 0.89
C GLN A 146 -14.40 11.59 -0.46
N THR A 147 -15.48 12.27 -0.85
CA THR A 147 -16.17 12.01 -2.12
C THR A 147 -15.27 12.20 -3.33
N ALA A 148 -14.43 13.24 -3.33
CA ALA A 148 -13.49 13.52 -4.40
C ALA A 148 -12.34 12.48 -4.44
N ILE A 149 -11.86 12.00 -3.29
CA ILE A 149 -10.88 10.90 -3.22
C ILE A 149 -11.48 9.64 -3.85
N ILE A 150 -12.68 9.26 -3.43
CA ILE A 150 -13.38 8.07 -3.95
C ILE A 150 -13.57 8.19 -5.47
N ALA A 151 -14.03 9.35 -5.94
CA ALA A 151 -14.19 9.62 -7.37
C ALA A 151 -12.85 9.52 -8.11
N ALA A 152 -11.75 10.05 -7.57
CA ALA A 152 -10.43 10.01 -8.21
C ALA A 152 -9.86 8.58 -8.29
N ILE A 153 -10.11 7.75 -7.28
CA ILE A 153 -9.64 6.36 -7.27
C ILE A 153 -10.43 5.52 -8.30
N ILE A 154 -11.75 5.65 -8.33
CA ILE A 154 -12.63 4.79 -9.14
C ILE A 154 -12.74 5.28 -10.60
N SER A 155 -12.75 6.59 -10.81
CA SER A 155 -12.93 7.17 -12.15
C SER A 155 -11.68 6.96 -13.01
N PRO A 156 -11.81 6.87 -14.35
CA PRO A 156 -10.69 6.69 -15.28
C PRO A 156 -9.86 7.97 -15.46
N THR A 157 -9.68 8.77 -14.41
CA THR A 157 -8.88 9.99 -14.43
C THR A 157 -7.39 9.62 -14.47
N THR A 158 -6.62 10.25 -15.35
CA THR A 158 -5.17 10.09 -15.38
C THR A 158 -4.57 10.53 -14.05
N ILE A 159 -3.86 9.62 -13.38
CA ILE A 159 -3.07 9.95 -12.20
C ILE A 159 -1.79 10.58 -12.71
N ASN A 160 -1.54 11.83 -12.32
CA ASN A 160 -0.30 12.51 -12.68
C ASN A 160 0.80 12.08 -11.72
N PHE A 161 1.89 11.54 -12.26
CA PHE A 161 3.08 11.21 -11.49
C PHE A 161 4.13 12.27 -11.79
N PRO A 162 4.46 13.15 -10.84
CA PRO A 162 5.65 13.98 -10.95
C PRO A 162 6.88 13.11 -11.21
N PRO A 163 7.91 13.63 -11.92
CA PRO A 163 9.12 12.88 -12.19
C PRO A 163 9.79 12.42 -10.89
N VAL A 164 10.17 11.15 -10.84
CA VAL A 164 10.98 10.56 -9.75
C VAL A 164 12.38 10.31 -10.31
N GLU A 165 13.40 10.85 -9.65
CA GLU A 165 14.79 10.79 -10.14
C GLU A 165 15.31 9.36 -10.21
N ASN A 166 15.06 8.56 -9.17
CA ASN A 166 15.43 7.15 -9.13
C ASN A 166 14.52 6.29 -10.05
N PRO A 167 15.06 5.68 -11.13
CA PRO A 167 14.25 4.90 -12.08
C PRO A 167 13.59 3.66 -11.47
N MET A 168 14.23 3.06 -10.45
CA MET A 168 13.69 1.90 -9.74
C MET A 168 12.44 2.29 -8.94
N LEU A 169 12.48 3.44 -8.26
CA LEU A 169 11.34 3.97 -7.52
C LEU A 169 10.22 4.42 -8.47
N ASP A 170 10.56 5.11 -9.56
CA ASP A 170 9.61 5.53 -10.60
C ASP A 170 8.84 4.33 -11.18
N MET A 171 9.59 3.29 -11.59
CA MET A 171 9.01 2.08 -12.16
C MET A 171 8.15 1.33 -11.13
N SER A 172 8.63 1.19 -9.89
CA SER A 172 7.88 0.54 -8.81
C SER A 172 6.56 1.26 -8.53
N LEU A 173 6.58 2.59 -8.48
CA LEU A 173 5.40 3.43 -8.26
C LEU A 173 4.37 3.26 -9.37
N LYS A 174 4.78 3.41 -10.63
CA LYS A 174 3.90 3.27 -11.80
C LYS A 174 3.31 1.86 -11.94
N ARG A 175 4.06 0.83 -11.55
CA ARG A 175 3.61 -0.57 -11.57
C ARG A 175 2.67 -0.91 -10.41
N SER A 176 2.73 -0.14 -9.32
CA SER A 176 1.87 -0.32 -8.15
C SER A 176 0.51 0.38 -8.29
N ILE A 177 0.50 1.60 -8.83
CA ILE A 177 -0.72 2.41 -9.01
C ILE A 177 -1.33 2.13 -10.40
N VAL A 178 -1.88 0.93 -10.56
CA VAL A 178 -2.62 0.51 -11.76
C VAL A 178 -4.03 0.10 -11.37
N ARG A 179 -5.05 0.72 -11.97
CA ARG A 179 -6.46 0.46 -11.62
C ARG A 179 -6.90 -0.95 -12.00
N GLU A 180 -6.50 -1.40 -13.19
CA GLU A 180 -6.75 -2.76 -13.65
C GLU A 180 -5.90 -3.74 -12.83
N VAL A 181 -6.55 -4.52 -11.96
CA VAL A 181 -5.86 -5.39 -10.99
C VAL A 181 -5.02 -6.46 -11.69
N ASP A 182 -5.47 -6.97 -12.84
CA ASP A 182 -4.72 -7.94 -13.65
C ASP A 182 -3.37 -7.38 -14.13
N LYS A 183 -3.33 -6.09 -14.49
CA LYS A 183 -2.13 -5.41 -14.99
C LYS A 183 -1.23 -4.88 -13.87
N ARG A 184 -1.77 -4.69 -12.66
CA ARG A 184 -1.03 -4.25 -11.47
C ARG A 184 0.04 -5.27 -11.12
N ALA A 185 1.21 -4.81 -10.68
CA ALA A 185 2.28 -5.73 -10.30
C ALA A 185 1.92 -6.56 -9.05
N THR A 186 2.63 -7.66 -8.87
CA THR A 186 2.71 -8.42 -7.61
C THR A 186 3.90 -7.93 -6.78
N VAL A 187 3.93 -8.28 -5.49
CA VAL A 187 5.09 -7.97 -4.62
C VAL A 187 6.37 -8.62 -5.14
N ASP A 188 6.31 -9.84 -5.67
CA ASP A 188 7.47 -10.52 -6.26
C ASP A 188 8.04 -9.78 -7.48
N GLU A 189 7.17 -9.26 -8.34
CA GLU A 189 7.58 -8.46 -9.50
C GLU A 189 8.23 -7.14 -9.05
N LEU A 190 7.71 -6.49 -7.99
CA LEU A 190 8.29 -5.27 -7.44
C LEU A 190 9.67 -5.52 -6.81
N ILE A 191 9.84 -6.63 -6.06
CA ILE A 191 11.15 -7.03 -5.52
C ILE A 191 12.14 -7.31 -6.66
N CYS A 192 11.69 -7.90 -7.77
CA CYS A 192 12.53 -8.09 -8.95
C CYS A 192 12.99 -6.76 -9.55
N ILE A 193 12.16 -5.71 -9.55
CA ILE A 193 12.56 -4.36 -9.98
C ILE A 193 13.65 -3.79 -9.06
N CYS A 194 13.51 -3.94 -7.73
CA CYS A 194 14.50 -3.45 -6.76
C CYS A 194 15.85 -4.18 -6.83
N SER A 195 15.86 -5.42 -7.33
CA SER A 195 17.06 -6.27 -7.37
C SER A 195 17.88 -6.13 -8.65
N ARG A 196 17.41 -5.33 -9.63
CA ARG A 196 18.16 -5.08 -10.86
C ARG A 196 19.26 -4.04 -10.60
N PRO A 197 20.51 -4.28 -11.03
CA PRO A 197 21.54 -3.25 -10.97
C PRO A 197 21.12 -2.06 -11.85
N PRO A 198 21.49 -0.83 -11.46
CA PRO A 198 21.26 0.38 -12.26
C PRO A 198 22.01 0.35 -13.59
#